data_AF-A0A238VF11-F1
#
_entry.id   AF-A0A238VF11-F1
#
_cell.length_a   1.000
_cell.length_b   1.000
_cell.length_c   1.000
_cell.angle_alpha   90.00
_cell.angle_beta   90.00
_cell.angle_gamma   90.00
#
_symmetry.space_group_name_H-M   'P 1'
#
loop_
_entity.id
_entity.type
_entity.pdbx_description
1 polymer ?
#
loop_
_entity_poly.entity_id
_entity_poly.type
_entity_poly.pdbx_seq_one_letter_code
_entity_poly.pdbx_strand_id
1 'polypeptide(L)'
;MSIVITGASDDLIEIDGDITEEFYGNDEDGDLLAFSDGTVLRISYTRSGVWRIVPITTGPGFVGITQAPEGDEDNYTDRAEVTDATWVVHGKAIAR
;
A
#
# COMPACT_ATOMS: atom_id res chain seq x y z
N MET A 1 3.15 -9.98 -14.53
CA MET A 1 1.97 -9.95 -13.65
C MET A 1 2.13 -8.73 -12.75
N SER A 2 1.11 -7.91 -12.52
CA SER A 2 1.20 -6.62 -11.81
C SER A 2 0.07 -6.44 -10.82
N ILE A 3 0.41 -5.85 -9.67
CA ILE A 3 -0.50 -5.48 -8.60
C ILE A 3 -0.32 -3.99 -8.32
N VAL A 4 -1.43 -3.31 -8.10
CA VAL A 4 -1.52 -1.91 -7.72
C VAL A 4 -2.02 -1.84 -6.28
N ILE A 5 -1.39 -1.00 -5.48
CA ILE A 5 -1.76 -0.75 -4.10
C ILE A 5 -2.19 0.70 -3.97
N THR A 6 -3.37 0.91 -3.41
CA THR A 6 -3.95 2.21 -3.10
C THR A 6 -4.67 2.16 -1.76
N GLY A 7 -4.94 3.32 -1.17
CA GLY A 7 -5.97 3.47 -0.16
C GLY A 7 -7.27 3.96 -0.79
N ALA A 8 -8.39 3.60 -0.19
CA ALA A 8 -9.72 4.02 -0.57
C ALA A 8 -10.53 4.39 0.66
N SER A 9 -11.40 5.40 0.52
CA SER A 9 -12.08 6.02 1.67
C SER A 9 -11.06 6.48 2.74
N ASP A 10 -11.45 6.46 4.00
CA ASP A 10 -10.66 6.77 5.19
C ASP A 10 -10.15 5.52 5.93
N ASP A 11 -10.55 4.30 5.53
CA ASP A 11 -10.25 3.08 6.27
C ASP A 11 -9.97 1.81 5.43
N LEU A 12 -9.93 1.90 4.09
CA LEU A 12 -9.67 0.75 3.22
C LEU A 12 -8.32 0.85 2.51
N ILE A 13 -7.65 -0.29 2.40
CA ILE A 13 -6.48 -0.53 1.58
C ILE A 13 -6.91 -1.46 0.46
N GLU A 14 -6.72 -1.05 -0.78
CA GLU A 14 -7.09 -1.81 -1.97
C GLU A 14 -5.86 -2.41 -2.65
N ILE A 15 -6.00 -3.67 -3.04
CA ILE A 15 -5.06 -4.41 -3.87
C ILE A 15 -5.81 -4.76 -5.16
N ASP A 16 -5.33 -4.28 -6.31
CA ASP A 16 -5.96 -4.52 -7.61
C ASP A 16 -4.96 -5.07 -8.65
N GLY A 17 -5.41 -5.93 -9.55
CA GLY A 17 -4.60 -6.60 -10.56
C GLY A 17 -4.64 -8.12 -10.45
N ASP A 18 -3.47 -8.76 -10.51
CA ASP A 18 -3.38 -10.24 -10.48
C ASP A 18 -3.75 -10.85 -9.11
N ILE A 19 -3.71 -10.03 -8.06
CA ILE A 19 -4.35 -10.30 -6.77
C ILE A 19 -5.37 -9.19 -6.56
N THR A 20 -6.59 -9.56 -6.14
CA THR A 20 -7.64 -8.62 -5.76
C THR A 20 -8.03 -8.88 -4.31
N GLU A 21 -7.90 -7.88 -3.44
CA GLU A 21 -8.26 -7.97 -2.02
C GLU A 21 -8.45 -6.57 -1.43
N GLU A 22 -9.22 -6.48 -0.35
CA GLU A 22 -9.41 -5.28 0.46
C GLU A 22 -9.06 -5.57 1.92
N PHE A 23 -8.28 -4.69 2.53
CA PHE A 23 -7.97 -4.75 3.95
C PHE A 23 -8.45 -3.49 4.67
N TYR A 24 -8.98 -3.66 5.88
CA TYR A 24 -9.24 -2.53 6.75
C TYR A 24 -7.92 -2.03 7.35
N GLY A 25 -7.63 -0.75 7.17
CA GLY A 25 -6.48 -0.08 7.73
C GLY A 25 -6.79 1.36 8.10
N ASN A 26 -6.55 1.75 9.33
CA ASN A 26 -6.71 3.14 9.78
C ASN A 26 -5.76 3.49 10.93
N ASP A 27 -4.67 2.72 11.07
CA ASP A 27 -3.74 2.90 12.16
C ASP A 27 -2.89 4.16 11.92
N GLU A 28 -2.74 5.02 12.94
CA GLU A 28 -1.87 6.20 12.88
C GLU A 28 -0.41 5.80 12.61
N ASP A 29 0.02 4.61 13.05
CA ASP A 29 1.38 4.09 12.82
C ASP A 29 1.57 3.44 11.44
N GLY A 30 0.47 3.25 10.70
CA GLY A 30 0.41 2.65 9.38
C GLY A 30 0.46 1.12 9.38
N ASP A 31 -0.25 0.55 8.42
CA ASP A 31 -0.35 -0.88 8.21
C ASP A 31 0.75 -1.37 7.28
N LEU A 32 1.08 -2.65 7.36
CA LEU A 32 2.12 -3.29 6.56
C LEU A 32 1.51 -4.25 5.55
N LEU A 33 2.03 -4.20 4.33
CA LEU A 33 1.74 -5.15 3.26
C LEU A 33 3.04 -5.84 2.89
N ALA A 34 3.11 -7.15 3.11
CA ALA A 34 4.23 -7.98 2.69
C ALA A 34 3.86 -8.79 1.45
N PHE A 35 4.74 -8.81 0.45
CA PHE A 35 4.54 -9.49 -0.83
C PHE A 35 5.51 -10.65 -1.00
N SER A 36 5.16 -11.59 -1.87
CA SER A 36 5.96 -12.81 -2.09
C SER A 36 7.35 -12.59 -2.68
N ASP A 37 7.60 -11.42 -3.25
CA ASP A 37 8.92 -11.03 -3.77
C ASP A 37 9.85 -10.49 -2.66
N GLY A 38 9.34 -10.33 -1.44
CA GLY A 38 10.07 -9.73 -0.33
C GLY A 38 9.91 -8.20 -0.23
N THR A 39 9.08 -7.58 -1.07
CA THR A 39 8.66 -6.19 -0.88
C THR A 39 7.81 -6.09 0.37
N VAL A 40 8.07 -5.06 1.19
CA VAL A 40 7.22 -4.69 2.33
C VAL A 40 6.94 -3.20 2.23
N LEU A 41 5.66 -2.85 2.12
CA LEU A 41 5.18 -1.48 2.08
C LEU A 41 4.49 -1.15 3.40
N ARG A 42 4.62 0.08 3.85
CA ARG A 42 3.75 0.65 4.88
C ARG A 42 2.76 1.60 4.20
N ILE A 43 1.49 1.49 4.56
CA ILE A 43 0.43 2.35 4.09
C ILE A 43 -0.32 2.96 5.27
N SER A 44 -0.57 4.27 5.22
CA SER A 44 -1.21 5.01 6.32
C SER A 44 -2.10 6.13 5.79
N TYR A 45 -3.27 6.31 6.40
CA TYR A 45 -4.12 7.47 6.14
C TYR A 45 -3.68 8.64 7.01
N THR A 46 -3.24 9.73 6.39
CA THR A 46 -2.70 10.89 7.10
C THR A 46 -3.79 11.82 7.61
N ARG A 47 -3.47 12.65 8.60
CA ARG A 47 -4.39 13.69 9.12
C ARG A 47 -4.80 14.74 8.07
N SER A 48 -4.06 14.87 6.97
CA SER A 48 -4.42 15.71 5.82
C SER A 48 -5.41 15.05 4.87
N GLY A 49 -5.89 13.84 5.18
CA GLY A 49 -6.86 13.13 4.36
C GLY A 49 -6.26 12.42 3.15
N VAL A 50 -4.95 12.12 3.18
CA VAL A 50 -4.22 11.50 2.05
C VAL A 50 -3.59 10.18 2.48
N TRP A 51 -3.76 9.14 1.70
CA TRP A 51 -3.08 7.86 1.85
C TRP A 51 -1.65 7.95 1.36
N ARG A 52 -0.71 7.61 2.25
CA ARG A 52 0.72 7.58 1.95
C ARG A 52 1.25 6.17 1.97
N ILE A 53 2.07 5.84 0.97
CA ILE A 53 2.75 4.55 0.87
C ILE A 53 4.25 4.78 0.94
N VAL A 54 4.93 4.06 1.83
CA VAL A 54 6.39 4.11 1.97
C VAL A 54 6.99 2.70 1.93
N PRO A 55 8.09 2.47 1.19
CA PRO A 55 8.74 1.18 1.18
C PRO A 55 9.56 0.99 2.46
N ILE A 56 9.37 -0.16 3.12
CA ILE A 56 10.20 -0.62 4.24
C ILE A 56 11.36 -1.46 3.71
N THR A 57 11.06 -2.34 2.74
CA THR A 57 12.05 -3.07 1.95
C THR A 57 11.48 -3.33 0.55
N THR A 58 12.35 -3.43 -0.45
CA THR A 58 11.97 -3.64 -1.85
C THR A 58 12.51 -4.97 -2.34
N GLY A 59 11.62 -5.83 -2.82
CA GLY A 59 11.96 -7.03 -3.56
C GLY A 59 12.25 -6.72 -5.04
N PRO A 60 12.63 -7.75 -5.83
CA PRO A 60 12.94 -7.60 -7.25
C PRO A 60 11.71 -7.26 -8.11
N GLY A 61 10.49 -7.45 -7.59
CA GLY A 61 9.25 -7.09 -8.26
C GLY A 61 8.77 -5.65 -7.98
N PHE A 62 9.44 -4.90 -7.10
CA PHE A 62 9.04 -3.54 -6.81
C PHE A 62 9.31 -2.60 -7.99
N VAL A 63 8.25 -1.97 -8.51
CA VAL A 63 8.35 -1.06 -9.67
C VAL A 63 8.52 0.39 -9.21
N GLY A 64 7.69 0.84 -8.27
CA GLY A 64 7.74 2.22 -7.78
C GLY A 64 6.46 2.69 -7.09
N ILE A 65 6.47 3.95 -6.68
CA ILE A 65 5.34 4.65 -6.06
C ILE A 65 5.14 5.99 -6.78
N THR A 66 3.91 6.25 -7.20
CA THR A 66 3.45 7.57 -7.65
C THR A 66 2.71 8.24 -6.51
N GLN A 67 3.21 9.38 -6.03
CA GLN A 67 2.60 10.07 -4.90
C GLN A 67 1.35 10.86 -5.30
N ALA A 68 0.33 10.82 -4.47
CA ALA A 68 -0.81 11.73 -4.60
C ALA A 68 -0.41 13.17 -4.26
N PRO A 69 -0.95 14.18 -4.98
CA PRO A 69 -0.79 15.57 -4.60
C PRO A 69 -1.41 15.85 -3.21
N GLU A 70 -0.92 16.87 -2.52
CA GLU A 70 -1.53 17.33 -1.27
C GLU A 70 -2.76 18.20 -1.54
N GLY A 71 -3.83 18.00 -0.77
CA GLY A 71 -5.04 18.82 -0.82
C GLY A 71 -5.91 18.60 -2.06
N ASP A 72 -5.70 17.51 -2.79
CA ASP A 72 -6.55 17.07 -3.89
C ASP A 72 -7.62 16.11 -3.35
N GLU A 73 -8.88 16.53 -3.42
CA GLU A 73 -10.02 15.75 -2.92
C GLU A 73 -10.37 14.58 -3.85
N ASP A 74 -9.98 14.64 -5.13
CA ASP A 74 -10.25 13.60 -6.12
C ASP A 74 -9.11 12.57 -6.20
N ASN A 75 -7.87 12.99 -5.93
CA ASN A 75 -6.68 12.14 -5.94
C ASN A 75 -5.93 12.19 -4.61
N TYR A 76 -6.40 11.41 -3.65
CA TYR A 76 -5.91 11.39 -2.28
C TYR A 76 -5.15 10.12 -1.90
N THR A 77 -4.66 9.33 -2.87
CA THR A 77 -3.87 8.11 -2.57
C THR A 77 -2.61 7.99 -3.40
N ASP A 78 -1.49 7.72 -2.72
CA ASP A 78 -0.32 7.18 -3.39
C ASP A 78 -0.69 5.86 -4.10
N ARG A 79 -0.01 5.59 -5.22
CA ARG A 79 -0.18 4.37 -6.02
C ARG A 79 1.15 3.63 -6.07
N ALA A 80 1.25 2.48 -5.41
CA ALA A 80 2.42 1.61 -5.50
C ALA A 80 2.18 0.47 -6.49
N GLU A 81 3.25 0.01 -7.15
CA GLU A 81 3.18 -1.09 -8.11
C GLU A 81 4.23 -2.17 -7.81
N VAL A 82 3.77 -3.42 -7.74
CA VAL A 82 4.60 -4.61 -7.50
C VAL A 82 4.27 -5.66 -8.56
N THR A 83 5.28 -6.23 -9.19
CA THR A 83 5.13 -7.29 -10.19
C THR A 83 5.51 -8.66 -9.65
N ASP A 84 4.93 -9.69 -10.27
CA ASP A 84 5.24 -11.11 -10.06
C ASP A 84 5.06 -11.59 -8.60
N ALA A 85 4.34 -10.83 -7.78
CA ALA A 85 3.88 -11.27 -6.48
C ALA A 85 2.71 -12.26 -6.63
N THR A 86 2.76 -13.33 -5.84
CA THR A 86 1.78 -14.43 -5.84
C THR A 86 0.93 -14.49 -4.57
N TRP A 87 1.33 -13.72 -3.55
CA TRP A 87 0.56 -13.48 -2.34
C TRP A 87 0.88 -12.10 -1.76
N VAL A 88 -0.07 -11.59 -0.97
CA VAL A 88 0.08 -10.42 -0.10
C VAL A 88 -0.44 -10.78 1.28
N VAL A 89 0.21 -10.26 2.33
CA VAL A 89 -0.23 -10.39 3.72
C VAL A 89 -0.32 -9.00 4.33
N HIS A 90 -1.44 -8.73 4.98
CA HIS A 90 -1.67 -7.55 5.80
C HIS A 90 -1.25 -7.78 7.25
N GLY A 91 -0.57 -6.80 7.85
CA GLY A 91 -0.11 -6.88 9.23
C GLY A 91 0.02 -5.51 9.89
N LYS A 92 0.05 -5.51 11.23
CA LYS A 92 0.14 -4.29 12.05
C LYS A 92 1.51 -4.06 12.69
N ALA A 93 2.40 -5.06 12.64
CA ALA A 93 3.70 -4.98 13.30
C ALA A 93 4.74 -5.90 12.67
N ILE A 94 6.02 -5.58 12.90
CA ILE A 94 7.18 -6.43 12.57
C ILE A 94 7.71 -7.02 13.88
N ALA A 95 7.82 -8.35 13.95
CA ALA A 95 8.49 -9.02 15.05
C ALA A 95 10.00 -8.75 15.03
N ARG A 96 10.60 -8.54 16.20
CA ARG A 96 12.03 -8.25 16.39
C ARG A 96 12.66 -9.23 17.37
#